data_AF-A0A3D5KIW8-F1
#
_entry.id   AF-A0A3D5KIW8-F1
#
_cell.length_a   1.000
_cell.length_b   1.000
_cell.length_c   1.000
_cell.angle_alpha   90.00
_cell.angle_beta   90.00
_cell.angle_gamma   90.00
#
_symmetry.space_group_name_H-M   'P 1'
#
loop_
_entity.id
_entity.type
_entity.pdbx_description
1 polymer ?
#
loop_
_entity_poly.entity_id
_entity_poly.type
_entity_poly.pdbx_seq_one_letter_code
_entity_poly.pdbx_strand_id
1 'polypeptide(L)'
;MKTLKIFLLLFTAVTFLKAQTPYPASAQQKPILINGATIHVGNGQVINNGAIAFEGGKITYVGAATSAPSDKAKYDVIDATGKQIYPGFILPNSSVGLEEVSSVNATIDTREGGELNP
;
A
#
# COMPACT_ATOMS: atom_id res chain seq x y z
N MET A 1 -12.56 -44.60 -16.10
CA MET A 1 -11.33 -43.87 -16.52
C MET A 1 -11.49 -42.35 -16.53
N LYS A 2 -12.61 -41.79 -17.02
CA LYS A 2 -12.81 -40.32 -17.06
C LYS A 2 -12.82 -39.66 -15.67
N THR A 3 -13.47 -40.29 -14.70
CA THR A 3 -13.53 -39.85 -13.30
C THR A 3 -12.17 -39.81 -12.61
N LEU A 4 -11.32 -40.82 -12.86
CA LEU A 4 -9.95 -40.87 -12.34
C LEU A 4 -9.06 -39.77 -12.92
N LYS A 5 -9.23 -39.46 -14.22
CA LYS A 5 -8.51 -38.35 -14.88
C LYS A 5 -8.91 -36.99 -14.32
N ILE A 6 -10.20 -36.79 -14.02
CA ILE A 6 -10.70 -35.57 -13.38
C ILE A 6 -10.12 -35.42 -11.97
N PHE A 7 -10.07 -36.51 -11.20
CA PHE A 7 -9.50 -36.50 -9.85
C PHE A 7 -7.99 -36.19 -9.87
N LEU A 8 -7.26 -36.78 -10.81
CA LEU A 8 -5.83 -36.52 -10.99
C LEU A 8 -5.55 -35.07 -11.41
N LEU A 9 -6.39 -34.49 -12.27
CA LEU A 9 -6.31 -33.10 -12.72
C LEU A 9 -6.58 -32.11 -11.57
N LEU A 10 -7.60 -32.39 -10.74
CA LEU A 10 -7.86 -31.58 -9.54
C LEU A 10 -6.70 -31.67 -8.55
N PHE A 11 -6.15 -32.87 -8.32
CA PHE A 11 -5.04 -33.05 -7.39
C PHE A 11 -3.78 -32.30 -7.82
N THR A 12 -3.48 -32.26 -9.14
CA THR A 12 -2.37 -31.47 -9.66
C THR A 12 -2.62 -29.97 -9.56
N ALA A 13 -3.85 -29.49 -9.82
CA ALA A 13 -4.19 -28.06 -9.70
C ALA A 13 -3.99 -27.51 -8.28
N VAL A 14 -4.25 -28.32 -7.23
CA VAL A 14 -4.08 -27.91 -5.83
C VAL A 14 -2.59 -27.76 -5.44
N THR A 15 -1.68 -28.49 -6.09
CA THR A 15 -0.23 -28.39 -5.79
C THR A 15 0.44 -27.09 -6.28
N PHE A 16 -0.25 -26.30 -7.12
CA PHE A 16 0.24 -24.99 -7.59
C PHE A 16 -0.24 -23.81 -6.73
N LEU A 17 -1.03 -24.05 -5.69
CA LEU A 17 -1.43 -23.01 -4.74
C LEU A 17 -0.24 -22.64 -3.84
N LYS A 18 0.48 -21.58 -4.21
CA LYS A 18 1.47 -20.95 -3.34
C LYS A 18 0.75 -20.03 -2.36
N ALA A 19 0.97 -20.24 -1.06
CA ALA A 19 0.56 -19.27 -0.06
C ALA A 19 1.39 -17.99 -0.25
N GLN A 20 0.73 -16.83 -0.16
CA GLN A 20 1.39 -15.53 -0.20
C GLN A 20 2.06 -15.33 1.15
N THR A 21 3.37 -15.58 1.26
CA THR A 21 4.10 -15.11 2.43
C THR A 21 4.31 -13.61 2.25
N PRO A 22 3.85 -12.74 3.18
CA PRO A 22 4.11 -11.32 3.09
C PRO A 22 5.62 -11.09 3.17
N TYR A 23 6.25 -10.88 2.00
CA TYR A 23 7.66 -10.57 1.89
C TYR A 23 7.81 -9.06 1.72
N PRO A 24 8.74 -8.40 2.45
CA PRO A 24 9.01 -6.99 2.26
C PRO A 24 9.33 -6.69 0.80
N ALA A 25 8.83 -5.56 0.28
CA ALA A 25 9.20 -5.13 -1.06
C ALA A 25 10.73 -4.99 -1.17
N SER A 26 11.29 -5.33 -2.33
CA SER A 26 12.71 -5.11 -2.60
C SER A 26 13.06 -3.63 -2.44
N ALA A 27 14.30 -3.34 -2.04
CA ALA A 27 14.79 -1.98 -1.93
C ALA A 27 14.62 -1.23 -3.27
N GLN A 28 14.30 0.07 -3.19
CA GLN A 28 14.19 0.93 -4.36
C GLN A 28 15.52 0.98 -5.12
N GLN A 29 15.50 0.61 -6.40
CA GLN A 29 16.71 0.57 -7.24
C GLN A 29 17.00 1.89 -7.95
N LYS A 30 15.96 2.68 -8.23
CA LYS A 30 16.03 3.99 -8.88
C LYS A 30 15.03 4.97 -8.25
N PRO A 31 15.32 6.28 -8.27
CA PRO A 31 14.33 7.30 -7.99
C PRO A 31 13.06 7.11 -8.81
N ILE A 32 11.89 7.42 -8.25
CA ILE A 32 10.61 7.32 -8.94
C ILE A 32 10.06 8.72 -9.16
N LEU A 33 9.51 8.96 -10.35
CA LEU A 33 8.80 10.18 -10.72
C LEU A 33 7.38 9.83 -11.13
N ILE A 34 6.40 10.21 -10.31
CA ILE A 34 4.98 10.14 -10.66
C ILE A 34 4.60 11.46 -11.32
N ASN A 35 4.04 11.42 -12.53
CA ASN A 35 3.83 12.61 -13.36
C ASN A 35 2.38 12.69 -13.88
N GLY A 36 1.83 13.90 -13.94
CA GLY A 36 0.52 14.17 -14.55
C GLY A 36 -0.69 14.01 -13.61
N ALA A 37 -0.46 13.74 -12.32
CA ALA A 37 -1.53 13.53 -11.34
C ALA A 37 -2.17 14.85 -10.89
N THR A 38 -3.39 14.78 -10.36
CA THR A 38 -3.90 15.82 -9.46
C THR A 38 -3.48 15.49 -8.04
N ILE A 39 -2.68 16.37 -7.42
CA ILE A 39 -2.07 16.12 -6.11
C ILE A 39 -2.81 16.95 -5.07
N HIS A 40 -3.33 16.28 -4.05
CA HIS A 40 -3.86 16.89 -2.84
C HIS A 40 -2.73 16.90 -1.81
N VAL A 41 -2.29 18.08 -1.38
CA VAL A 41 -1.12 18.20 -0.48
C VAL A 41 -1.49 17.88 0.97
N GLY A 42 -2.78 17.97 1.33
CA GLY A 42 -3.27 17.72 2.69
C GLY A 42 -3.41 18.98 3.55
N ASN A 43 -2.92 20.14 3.08
CA ASN A 43 -3.09 21.45 3.72
C ASN A 43 -4.18 22.32 3.04
N GLY A 44 -5.05 21.70 2.24
CA GLY A 44 -6.05 22.38 1.42
C GLY A 44 -5.57 22.79 0.02
N GLN A 45 -4.26 22.73 -0.27
CA GLN A 45 -3.74 22.98 -1.61
C GLN A 45 -3.95 21.77 -2.53
N VAL A 46 -4.42 22.05 -3.75
CA VAL A 46 -4.54 21.08 -4.84
C VAL A 46 -3.68 21.53 -6.02
N ILE A 47 -2.83 20.63 -6.53
CA ILE A 47 -1.95 20.87 -7.67
C ILE A 47 -2.47 20.04 -8.85
N ASN A 48 -3.01 20.72 -9.85
CA ASN A 48 -3.43 20.09 -11.11
C ASN A 48 -2.21 19.85 -12.01
N ASN A 49 -2.20 18.72 -12.74
CA ASN A 49 -1.07 18.32 -13.59
C ASN A 49 0.28 18.42 -12.84
N GLY A 50 0.30 17.84 -11.64
CA GLY A 50 1.45 17.83 -10.75
C GLY A 50 2.37 16.64 -10.99
N ALA A 51 3.54 16.71 -10.36
CA ALA A 51 4.49 15.63 -10.28
C ALA A 51 5.02 15.46 -8.85
N ILE A 52 5.35 14.21 -8.51
CA ILE A 52 6.00 13.83 -7.25
C ILE A 52 7.24 13.02 -7.60
N ALA A 53 8.39 13.41 -7.06
CA ALA A 53 9.60 12.58 -7.12
C ALA A 53 9.97 12.10 -5.72
N PHE A 54 10.46 10.87 -5.62
CA PHE A 54 10.93 10.31 -4.36
C PHE A 54 12.04 9.28 -4.56
N GLU A 55 12.94 9.23 -3.57
CA GLU A 55 14.11 8.35 -3.54
C GLU A 55 14.38 7.92 -2.10
N GLY A 56 14.70 6.64 -1.90
CA GLY A 56 14.97 6.08 -0.58
C GLY A 56 13.77 6.21 0.36
N GLY A 57 12.55 6.15 -0.17
CA GLY A 57 11.31 6.36 0.61
C GLY A 57 11.07 7.80 1.07
N LYS A 58 11.82 8.78 0.57
CA LYS A 58 11.65 10.20 0.91
C LYS A 58 11.23 11.00 -0.32
N ILE A 59 10.27 11.90 -0.14
CA ILE A 59 9.85 12.83 -1.19
C ILE A 59 10.97 13.83 -1.44
N THR A 60 11.44 13.92 -2.68
CA THR A 60 12.47 14.86 -3.12
C THR A 60 11.88 16.02 -3.91
N TYR A 61 10.66 15.87 -4.45
CA TYR A 61 9.93 16.91 -5.15
C TYR A 61 8.42 16.71 -5.07
N VAL A 62 7.67 17.80 -4.89
CA VAL A 62 6.22 17.85 -5.10
C VAL A 62 5.87 19.22 -5.68
N GLY A 63 5.17 19.26 -6.81
CA GLY A 63 4.90 20.52 -7.50
C GLY A 63 4.26 20.34 -8.87
N ALA A 64 4.25 21.41 -9.66
CA ALA A 64 3.76 21.38 -11.03
C ALA A 64 4.66 20.50 -11.92
N ALA A 65 4.09 19.68 -12.80
CA ALA A 65 4.86 18.79 -13.69
C ALA A 65 5.85 19.55 -14.59
N THR A 66 5.58 20.82 -14.91
CA THR A 66 6.46 21.68 -15.71
C THR A 66 7.77 22.05 -15.01
N SER A 67 7.79 21.99 -13.68
CA SER A 67 8.96 22.31 -12.85
C SER A 67 9.58 21.06 -12.23
N ALA A 68 9.11 19.87 -12.62
CA ALA A 68 9.67 18.60 -12.20
C ALA A 68 11.09 18.40 -12.78
N PRO A 69 11.91 17.51 -12.20
CA PRO A 69 13.24 17.19 -12.72
C PRO A 69 13.20 16.87 -14.23
N SER A 70 14.02 17.59 -15.00
CA SER A 70 14.06 17.49 -16.47
C SER A 70 14.73 16.21 -16.97
N ASP A 71 15.69 15.68 -16.21
CA ASP A 71 16.39 14.43 -16.50
C ASP A 71 15.54 13.22 -16.09
N LYS A 72 14.51 12.93 -16.87
CA LYS A 72 13.60 11.80 -16.65
C LYS A 72 14.29 10.44 -16.79
N ALA A 73 15.43 10.35 -17.46
CA ALA A 73 16.15 9.08 -17.67
C ALA A 73 16.71 8.50 -16.35
N LYS A 74 16.90 9.33 -15.33
CA LYS A 74 17.29 8.92 -13.97
C LYS A 74 16.15 8.28 -13.17
N TYR A 75 14.91 8.48 -13.59
CA TYR A 75 13.73 8.06 -12.84
C TYR A 75 13.03 6.89 -13.51
N ASP A 76 12.46 6.01 -12.69
CA ASP A 76 11.35 5.18 -13.15
C ASP A 76 10.10 6.06 -13.16
N VAL A 77 9.63 6.38 -14.36
CA VAL A 77 8.52 7.33 -14.56
C VAL A 77 7.19 6.60 -14.57
N ILE A 78 6.27 7.07 -13.73
CA ILE A 78 4.89 6.58 -13.64
C ILE A 78 3.97 7.68 -14.18
N ASP A 79 3.21 7.37 -15.23
CA ASP A 79 2.15 8.25 -15.73
C ASP A 79 0.88 8.08 -14.88
N ALA A 80 0.50 9.16 -14.21
CA ALA A 80 -0.67 9.24 -13.35
C ALA A 80 -1.70 10.26 -13.90
N THR A 81 -1.70 10.51 -15.20
CA THR A 81 -2.68 11.37 -15.85
C THR A 81 -4.11 10.91 -15.54
N GLY A 82 -4.96 11.85 -15.13
CA GLY A 82 -6.34 11.59 -14.71
C GLY A 82 -6.47 10.85 -13.38
N LYS A 83 -5.38 10.61 -12.65
CA LYS A 83 -5.38 10.03 -11.31
C LYS A 83 -5.23 11.11 -10.24
N GLN A 84 -5.61 10.75 -9.02
CA GLN A 84 -5.59 11.60 -7.84
C GLN A 84 -4.58 11.01 -6.84
N ILE A 85 -3.75 11.84 -6.23
CA ILE A 85 -2.80 11.43 -5.19
C ILE A 85 -3.10 12.20 -3.91
N TYR A 86 -3.10 11.48 -2.79
CA TYR A 86 -3.33 12.01 -1.45
C TYR A 86 -2.18 11.57 -0.53
N PRO A 87 -1.92 12.29 0.58
CA PRO A 87 -1.06 11.77 1.63
C PRO A 87 -1.66 10.48 2.20
N GLY A 88 -0.80 9.62 2.74
CA GLY A 88 -1.27 8.42 3.44
C GLY A 88 -2.20 8.79 4.58
N PHE A 89 -3.30 8.05 4.74
CA PHE A 89 -4.22 8.27 5.85
C PHE A 89 -3.61 7.77 7.16
N ILE A 90 -3.81 8.55 8.21
CA ILE A 90 -3.43 8.21 9.58
C ILE A 90 -4.71 7.85 10.31
N LEU A 91 -4.78 6.64 10.88
CA LEU A 91 -5.88 6.20 11.74
C LEU A 91 -5.43 6.34 13.20
N PRO A 92 -5.75 7.47 13.88
CA PRO A 92 -5.22 7.75 15.22
C PRO A 92 -5.84 6.88 16.33
N ASN A 93 -6.99 6.25 16.07
CA ASN A 93 -7.75 5.42 17.01
C ASN A 93 -7.90 3.98 16.52
N SER A 94 -6.86 3.45 15.86
CA SER A 94 -6.85 2.08 15.38
C SER A 94 -6.84 1.08 16.54
N SER A 95 -7.63 0.01 16.44
CA SER A 95 -7.58 -1.16 17.33
C SER A 95 -6.55 -2.21 16.88
N VAL A 96 -5.82 -1.95 15.79
CA VAL A 96 -4.75 -2.84 15.32
C VAL A 96 -3.69 -3.00 16.42
N GLY A 97 -3.48 -4.25 16.84
CA GLY A 97 -2.58 -4.60 17.94
C GLY A 97 -3.22 -4.62 19.33
N LEU A 98 -4.46 -4.12 19.47
CA LEU A 98 -5.27 -4.24 20.70
C LEU A 98 -6.34 -5.33 20.58
N GLU A 99 -6.84 -5.58 19.37
CA GLU A 99 -7.85 -6.60 19.09
C GLU A 99 -7.35 -7.53 17.98
N GLU A 100 -7.27 -8.83 18.27
CA GLU A 100 -6.84 -9.84 17.29
C GLU A 100 -8.01 -10.74 16.83
N VAL A 101 -8.75 -11.34 17.77
CA VAL A 101 -9.91 -12.19 17.48
C VAL A 101 -11.12 -11.68 18.26
N SER A 102 -11.97 -10.90 17.58
CA SER A 102 -13.14 -10.23 18.20
C SER A 102 -14.09 -11.15 18.97
N SER A 103 -14.13 -12.44 18.63
CA SER A 103 -14.96 -13.45 19.32
C SER A 103 -14.32 -14.01 20.60
N VAL A 104 -13.05 -13.74 20.87
CA VAL A 104 -12.31 -14.25 22.02
C VAL A 104 -11.96 -13.08 22.93
N ASN A 105 -12.70 -12.92 24.03
CA ASN A 105 -12.56 -11.81 24.97
C ASN A 105 -11.11 -11.62 25.49
N ALA A 106 -10.36 -12.72 25.65
CA ALA A 106 -8.97 -12.68 26.09
C ALA A 106 -7.99 -12.04 25.07
N THR A 107 -8.44 -11.78 23.84
CA THR A 107 -7.63 -11.15 22.78
C THR A 107 -8.04 -9.69 22.53
N ILE A 108 -8.88 -9.12 23.41
CA ILE A 108 -9.38 -7.75 23.33
C ILE A 108 -8.76 -6.94 24.47
N ASP A 109 -7.68 -6.24 24.18
CA ASP A 109 -6.93 -5.37 25.10
C ASP A 109 -7.32 -3.89 24.95
N THR A 110 -8.58 -3.64 24.57
CA THR A 110 -9.12 -2.28 24.44
C THR A 110 -9.60 -1.70 25.77
N ARG A 111 -9.79 -2.56 26.77
CA ARG A 111 -10.17 -2.22 28.14
C ARG A 111 -9.81 -3.38 29.07
N GLU A 112 -9.53 -3.06 30.33
CA GLU A 112 -9.36 -4.08 31.35
C GLU A 112 -10.68 -4.81 31.63
N GLY A 113 -10.58 -6.13 31.79
CA GLY A 113 -11.72 -7.02 32.01
C GLY A 113 -11.76 -7.52 33.46
N GLY A 114 -12.93 -7.50 34.08
CA GLY A 114 -13.13 -8.01 35.44
C GLY A 114 -14.05 -7.12 36.28
N GLU A 115 -14.37 -7.56 37.51
CA GLU A 115 -15.17 -6.77 38.46
C GLU A 115 -14.37 -5.62 39.10
N LEU A 116 -13.03 -5.70 39.07
CA LEU A 116 -12.14 -4.66 39.54
C LEU A 116 -11.59 -3.88 38.34
N ASN A 117 -12.00 -2.62 38.20
CA ASN A 117 -11.58 -1.72 37.13
C ASN A 117 -11.18 -0.38 37.78
N PRO A 118 -9.91 -0.23 38.22
CA PRO A 118 -9.43 0.96 38.93
C PRO A 118 -9.29 2.20 38.04
#